data_AF-A0A7S2B4L1-F1
#
_entry.id   AF-A0A7S2B4L1-F1
#
_cell.length_a   1.000
_cell.length_b   1.000
_cell.length_c   1.000
_cell.angle_alpha   90.00
_cell.angle_beta   90.00
_cell.angle_gamma   90.00
#
_symmetry.space_group_name_H-M   'P 1'
#
loop_
_entity.id
_entity.type
_entity.pdbx_description
1 polymer ?
#
loop_
_entity_poly.entity_id
_entity_poly.type
_entity_poly.pdbx_seq_one_letter_code
_entity_poly.pdbx_strand_id
1 'polypeptide(L)'
;GLDWARLVPSAEAVALGVEPVAMARYRQIIDMVNEAGMQPMLTLFHHSAPAWLAGQGGWTDPSAAIPAFYAFAEGVIDALIPCGASGAAKNVGPSAKLHSIVPFNEPHVFNLLTYCGGVWPSTAENTNRPPSPPTCLSEWGLYGVAMKTMAEAHGAVYDKIRATEAKCGMAKGAIPVGVAHHVPIYSAYSFLDEPARKILEWHTTFWFHDL
;
A
#
# COMPACT_ATOMS: atom_id res chain seq x y z
N GLY A 1 7.32 -5.71 6.30
CA GLY A 1 6.98 -4.92 5.11
C GLY A 1 8.21 -4.74 4.25
N LEU A 2 8.02 -4.37 2.99
CA LEU A 2 9.11 -3.98 2.09
C LEU A 2 9.40 -2.49 2.23
N ASP A 3 10.65 -2.11 2.00
CA ASP A 3 11.05 -0.70 1.90
C ASP A 3 11.03 -0.29 0.43
N TRP A 4 10.02 0.48 0.05
CA TRP A 4 9.85 0.96 -1.32
C TRP A 4 11.05 1.79 -1.78
N ALA A 5 11.52 2.71 -0.93
CA ALA A 5 12.66 3.58 -1.27
C ALA A 5 13.96 2.79 -1.50
N ARG A 6 14.09 1.61 -0.88
CA ARG A 6 15.25 0.74 -1.10
C ARG A 6 15.17 -0.02 -2.42
N LEU A 7 13.97 -0.46 -2.79
CA LEU A 7 13.75 -1.23 -4.01
C LEU A 7 13.65 -0.33 -5.24
N VAL A 8 13.18 0.90 -5.09
CA VAL A 8 13.07 1.91 -6.16
C VAL A 8 13.62 3.24 -5.63
N PRO A 9 14.95 3.46 -5.69
CA PRO A 9 15.61 4.57 -5.00
C PRO A 9 15.43 5.94 -5.66
N SER A 10 15.01 6.01 -6.93
CA SER A 10 14.76 7.27 -7.64
C SER A 10 13.59 7.14 -8.62
N ALA A 11 13.13 8.29 -9.15
CA ALA A 11 12.08 8.31 -10.17
C ALA A 11 12.53 7.60 -11.46
N GLU A 12 13.81 7.70 -11.82
CA GLU A 12 14.39 7.01 -12.97
C GLU A 12 14.43 5.49 -12.76
N ALA A 13 14.63 5.05 -11.51
CA ALA A 13 14.66 3.63 -11.17
C ALA A 13 13.30 2.94 -11.37
N VAL A 14 12.19 3.68 -11.39
CA VAL A 14 10.85 3.15 -11.72
C VAL A 14 10.88 2.42 -13.06
N ALA A 15 11.54 3.00 -14.08
CA ALA A 15 11.64 2.41 -15.41
C ALA A 15 12.63 1.23 -15.48
N LEU A 16 13.56 1.13 -14.52
CA LEU A 16 14.55 0.06 -14.44
C LEU A 16 14.04 -1.17 -13.67
N GLY A 17 12.97 -1.00 -12.89
CA GLY A 17 12.41 -2.03 -12.03
C GLY A 17 13.06 -2.07 -10.64
N VAL A 18 12.70 -3.10 -9.86
CA VAL A 18 13.18 -3.24 -8.48
C VAL A 18 14.66 -3.59 -8.40
N GLU A 19 15.38 -3.01 -7.44
CA GLU A 19 16.81 -3.24 -7.24
C GLU A 19 17.06 -4.72 -6.87
N PRO A 20 17.81 -5.48 -7.68
CA PRO A 20 17.89 -6.94 -7.56
C PRO A 20 18.58 -7.43 -6.29
N VAL A 21 19.58 -6.71 -5.76
CA VAL A 21 20.31 -7.11 -4.55
C VAL A 21 19.43 -6.95 -3.31
N ALA A 22 18.74 -5.83 -3.17
CA ALA A 22 17.76 -5.58 -2.13
C ALA A 22 16.60 -6.58 -2.22
N MET A 23 16.11 -6.86 -3.43
CA MET A 23 15.06 -7.85 -3.63
C MET A 23 15.50 -9.26 -3.23
N ALA A 24 16.73 -9.66 -3.58
CA ALA A 24 17.30 -10.93 -3.15
C ALA A 24 17.36 -11.04 -1.62
N ARG A 25 17.69 -9.94 -0.93
CA ARG A 25 17.68 -9.92 0.55
C ARG A 25 16.28 -10.12 1.12
N TYR A 26 15.24 -9.48 0.57
CA TYR A 26 13.87 -9.69 1.02
C TYR A 26 13.39 -11.13 0.78
N ARG A 27 13.77 -11.71 -0.37
CA ARG A 27 13.49 -13.11 -0.66
C ARG A 27 14.13 -14.05 0.36
N GLN A 28 15.40 -13.86 0.70
CA GLN A 28 16.06 -14.64 1.76
C GLN A 28 15.32 -14.56 3.10
N ILE A 29 14.79 -13.39 3.46
CA ILE A 29 14.01 -13.22 4.69
C ILE A 29 12.71 -14.03 4.62
N ILE A 30 12.01 -13.99 3.49
CA ILE A 30 10.78 -14.78 3.27
C ILE A 30 11.08 -16.29 3.31
N ASP A 31 12.18 -16.72 2.70
CA ASP A 31 12.61 -18.12 2.70
C ASP A 31 12.91 -18.60 4.13
N MET A 32 13.66 -17.81 4.93
CA MET A 32 13.91 -18.12 6.36
C MET A 32 12.62 -18.24 7.19
N VAL A 33 11.62 -17.38 6.93
CA VAL A 33 10.32 -17.45 7.63
C VAL A 33 9.58 -18.74 7.26
N ASN A 34 9.60 -19.14 6.00
CA ASN A 34 9.02 -20.39 5.53
C ASN A 34 9.74 -21.62 6.11
N GLU A 35 11.08 -21.62 6.13
CA GLU A 35 11.91 -22.69 6.69
C GLU A 35 11.66 -22.90 8.19
N ALA A 36 11.31 -21.83 8.90
CA ALA A 36 10.87 -21.88 10.29
C ALA A 36 9.44 -22.39 10.49
N GLY A 37 8.74 -22.79 9.41
CA GLY A 37 7.34 -23.26 9.45
C GLY A 37 6.30 -22.16 9.62
N MET A 38 6.70 -20.89 9.54
CA MET A 38 5.80 -19.75 9.64
C MET A 38 5.22 -19.36 8.28
N GLN A 39 4.12 -18.61 8.31
CA GLN A 39 3.38 -18.19 7.12
C GLN A 39 3.56 -16.67 6.92
N PRO A 40 4.36 -16.22 5.94
CA PRO A 40 4.67 -14.80 5.79
C PRO A 40 3.50 -14.02 5.16
N MET A 41 3.11 -12.94 5.83
CA MET A 41 2.23 -11.90 5.29
C MET A 41 3.08 -10.73 4.78
N LEU A 42 2.92 -10.37 3.51
CA LEU A 42 3.72 -9.34 2.87
C LEU A 42 3.00 -8.01 2.81
N THR A 43 3.47 -7.02 3.56
CA THR A 43 3.01 -5.62 3.41
C THR A 43 3.89 -4.87 2.40
N LEU A 44 3.30 -4.30 1.34
CA LEU A 44 4.04 -3.54 0.32
C LEU A 44 4.33 -2.11 0.79
N PHE A 45 3.35 -1.41 1.34
CA PHE A 45 3.49 -0.08 1.88
C PHE A 45 3.14 -0.03 3.37
N HIS A 46 4.14 0.28 4.19
CA HIS A 46 3.97 0.54 5.62
C HIS A 46 4.56 1.91 5.96
N HIS A 47 3.91 2.96 5.45
CA HIS A 47 4.21 4.37 5.73
C HIS A 47 5.59 4.88 5.24
N SER A 48 6.35 4.05 4.54
CA SER A 48 7.62 4.43 3.91
C SER A 48 7.40 4.74 2.41
N ALA A 49 7.20 6.01 2.09
CA ALA A 49 7.21 6.50 0.72
C ALA A 49 8.62 6.99 0.35
N PRO A 50 9.10 6.76 -0.89
CA PRO A 50 10.36 7.32 -1.32
C PRO A 50 10.36 8.86 -1.30
N ALA A 51 11.48 9.46 -0.89
CA ALA A 51 11.62 10.91 -0.80
C ALA A 51 11.40 11.61 -2.15
N TRP A 52 11.81 10.97 -3.26
CA TRP A 52 11.59 11.50 -4.61
C TRP A 52 10.11 11.58 -4.99
N LEU A 53 9.27 10.69 -4.46
CA LEU A 53 7.82 10.72 -4.67
C LEU A 53 7.17 11.78 -3.77
N ALA A 54 7.61 11.86 -2.51
CA ALA A 54 7.16 12.91 -1.59
C ALA A 54 7.48 14.32 -2.11
N GLY A 55 8.61 14.49 -2.81
CA GLY A 55 8.96 15.74 -3.51
C GLY A 55 8.04 16.11 -4.68
N GLN A 56 7.20 15.19 -5.15
CA GLN A 56 6.19 15.38 -6.21
C GLN A 56 4.76 15.41 -5.64
N GLY A 57 4.59 15.75 -4.36
CA GLY A 57 3.28 15.74 -3.67
C GLY A 57 2.93 14.39 -3.04
N GLY A 58 3.62 13.31 -3.39
CA GLY A 58 3.33 11.98 -2.85
C GLY A 58 1.97 11.48 -3.35
N TRP A 59 1.14 10.97 -2.45
CA TRP A 59 -0.18 10.44 -2.76
C TRP A 59 -1.21 11.49 -3.17
N THR A 60 -0.94 12.79 -3.06
CA THR A 60 -1.84 13.83 -3.58
C THR A 60 -1.70 14.07 -5.08
N ASP A 61 -0.67 13.51 -5.72
CA ASP A 61 -0.54 13.48 -7.17
C ASP A 61 -0.81 12.05 -7.70
N PRO A 62 -2.05 11.73 -8.12
CA PRO A 62 -2.38 10.40 -8.64
C PRO A 62 -1.61 10.05 -9.92
N SER A 63 -1.23 11.04 -10.72
CA SER A 63 -0.53 10.82 -11.98
C SER A 63 0.90 10.33 -11.79
N ALA A 64 1.52 10.68 -10.65
CA ALA A 64 2.83 10.20 -10.24
C ALA A 64 2.74 8.96 -9.33
N ALA A 65 1.89 9.01 -8.30
CA ALA A 65 1.86 7.99 -7.24
C ALA A 65 1.37 6.62 -7.70
N ILE A 66 0.31 6.56 -8.51
CA ILE A 66 -0.27 5.28 -8.95
C ILE A 66 0.71 4.52 -9.84
N PRO A 67 1.28 5.11 -10.92
CA PRO A 67 2.24 4.39 -11.76
C PRO A 67 3.51 4.00 -11.00
N ALA A 68 4.00 4.87 -10.12
CA ALA A 68 5.18 4.61 -9.30
C ALA A 68 4.96 3.41 -8.37
N PHE A 69 3.84 3.38 -7.64
CA PHE A 69 3.52 2.28 -6.73
C PHE A 69 3.24 0.99 -7.48
N TYR A 70 2.52 1.07 -8.61
CA TYR A 70 2.25 -0.07 -9.46
C TYR A 70 3.55 -0.72 -9.97
N ALA A 71 4.49 0.06 -10.51
CA ALA A 71 5.76 -0.46 -11.02
C ALA A 71 6.60 -1.14 -9.91
N PHE A 72 6.62 -0.52 -8.72
CA PHE A 72 7.23 -1.12 -7.54
C PHE A 72 6.58 -2.46 -7.16
N ALA A 73 5.24 -2.48 -7.04
CA ALA A 73 4.49 -3.68 -6.67
C ALA A 73 4.63 -4.77 -7.73
N GLU A 74 4.55 -4.42 -9.02
CA GLU A 74 4.74 -5.32 -10.15
C GLU A 74 6.11 -6.00 -10.10
N GLY A 75 7.19 -5.24 -9.92
CA GLY A 75 8.54 -5.81 -9.82
C GLY A 75 8.70 -6.75 -8.62
N VAL A 76 8.10 -6.41 -7.47
CA VAL A 76 8.07 -7.29 -6.29
C VAL A 76 7.31 -8.59 -6.58
N ILE A 77 6.10 -8.48 -7.15
CA ILE A 77 5.22 -9.61 -7.47
C ILE A 77 5.92 -10.56 -8.46
N ASP A 78 6.50 -10.01 -9.53
CA ASP A 78 7.17 -10.81 -10.56
C ASP A 78 8.45 -11.47 -10.01
N ALA A 79 9.16 -10.83 -9.07
CA ALA A 79 10.34 -11.40 -8.42
C ALA A 79 10.01 -12.53 -7.43
N LEU A 80 8.90 -12.40 -6.70
CA LEU A 80 8.48 -13.39 -5.69
C LEU A 80 7.70 -14.56 -6.31
N ILE A 81 6.95 -14.31 -7.39
CA ILE A 81 6.09 -15.30 -8.06
C ILE A 81 6.53 -15.48 -9.53
N PRO A 82 7.73 -16.01 -9.81
CA PRO A 82 8.15 -16.24 -11.18
C PRO A 82 7.39 -17.43 -11.78
N CYS A 83 6.63 -17.16 -12.85
CA CYS A 83 6.08 -18.22 -13.69
C CYS A 83 7.21 -18.83 -14.56
N GLY A 84 7.27 -20.15 -14.66
CA GLY A 84 8.18 -20.85 -15.56
C GLY A 84 7.76 -20.76 -17.03
N ALA A 85 8.59 -21.29 -17.93
CA ALA A 85 8.26 -21.37 -19.37
C ALA A 85 6.96 -22.16 -19.66
N SER A 86 6.61 -23.09 -18.77
CA SER A 86 5.36 -23.86 -18.82
C SER A 86 4.16 -23.10 -18.22
N GLY A 87 4.33 -21.84 -17.80
CA GLY A 87 3.32 -21.11 -17.03
C GLY A 87 3.23 -21.57 -15.58
N ALA A 88 3.76 -22.73 -15.18
CA ALA A 88 3.71 -23.14 -13.78
C ALA A 88 4.62 -22.26 -12.91
N ALA A 89 4.11 -21.77 -11.78
CA ALA A 89 4.91 -21.01 -10.83
C ALA A 89 6.10 -21.84 -10.31
N LYS A 90 7.33 -21.38 -10.58
CA LYS A 90 8.56 -22.09 -10.20
C LYS A 90 8.85 -22.04 -8.70
N ASN A 91 8.33 -21.02 -8.01
CA ASN A 91 8.56 -20.80 -6.57
C ASN A 91 7.31 -21.01 -5.70
N VAL A 92 6.18 -21.45 -6.28
CA VAL A 92 5.00 -21.86 -5.48
C VAL A 92 5.13 -23.36 -5.11
N GLY A 93 6.37 -23.83 -4.99
CA GLY A 93 6.76 -24.99 -4.18
C GLY A 93 7.08 -24.57 -2.74
N PRO A 94 7.34 -25.50 -1.82
CA PRO A 94 7.39 -25.28 -0.36
C PRO A 94 8.35 -24.20 0.18
N SER A 95 9.23 -23.60 -0.63
CA SER A 95 10.32 -22.74 -0.16
C SER A 95 9.99 -21.24 -0.08
N ALA A 96 8.97 -20.72 -0.80
CA ALA A 96 8.63 -19.29 -0.79
C ALA A 96 7.11 -19.03 -0.87
N LYS A 97 6.35 -19.62 0.05
CA LYS A 97 4.90 -19.40 0.12
C LYS A 97 4.63 -18.06 0.80
N LEU A 98 3.85 -17.19 0.16
CA LEU A 98 3.22 -16.05 0.82
C LEU A 98 1.83 -16.48 1.28
N HIS A 99 1.48 -16.16 2.52
CA HIS A 99 0.13 -16.36 3.03
C HIS A 99 -0.84 -15.35 2.46
N SER A 100 -0.43 -14.08 2.42
CA SER A 100 -1.24 -12.98 1.92
C SER A 100 -0.37 -11.78 1.55
N ILE A 101 -0.93 -10.91 0.72
CA ILE A 101 -0.33 -9.62 0.36
C ILE A 101 -1.25 -8.50 0.85
N VAL A 102 -0.64 -7.51 1.50
CA VAL A 102 -1.30 -6.32 2.02
C VAL A 102 -0.67 -5.10 1.34
N PRO A 103 -1.27 -4.54 0.26
CA PRO A 103 -0.68 -3.39 -0.41
C PRO A 103 -0.47 -2.20 0.52
N PHE A 104 -1.42 -1.93 1.42
CA PHE A 104 -1.36 -0.80 2.34
C PHE A 104 -1.63 -1.20 3.79
N ASN A 105 -0.77 -0.74 4.69
CA ASN A 105 -1.03 -0.73 6.12
C ASN A 105 -1.49 0.66 6.57
N GLU A 106 -2.64 0.70 7.25
CA GLU A 106 -3.24 1.88 7.87
C GLU A 106 -3.17 3.14 6.99
N PRO A 107 -3.68 3.08 5.74
CA PRO A 107 -3.57 4.19 4.80
C PRO A 107 -4.23 5.47 5.35
N HIS A 108 -5.34 5.33 6.10
CA HIS A 108 -6.00 6.46 6.72
C HIS A 108 -5.14 7.15 7.78
N VAL A 109 -4.40 6.39 8.60
CA VAL A 109 -3.55 6.97 9.66
C VAL A 109 -2.41 7.74 9.01
N PHE A 110 -1.76 7.14 8.01
CA PHE A 110 -0.73 7.79 7.23
C PHE A 110 -1.23 9.09 6.60
N ASN A 111 -2.37 9.05 5.90
CA ASN A 111 -2.92 10.22 5.22
C ASN A 111 -3.43 11.28 6.20
N LEU A 112 -3.99 10.88 7.35
CA LEU A 112 -4.40 11.80 8.40
C LEU A 112 -3.20 12.56 8.96
N LEU A 113 -2.11 11.87 9.29
CA LEU A 113 -0.91 12.49 9.86
C LEU A 113 -0.12 13.29 8.83
N THR A 114 -0.07 12.83 7.58
CA THR A 114 0.64 13.49 6.47
C THR A 114 -0.18 14.66 5.93
N TYR A 115 -1.34 14.39 5.34
CA TYR A 115 -2.03 15.35 4.47
C TYR A 115 -3.08 16.20 5.19
N CYS A 116 -3.63 15.72 6.30
CA CYS A 116 -4.50 16.54 7.15
C CYS A 116 -3.71 17.28 8.24
N GLY A 117 -2.84 16.57 8.98
CA GLY A 117 -2.11 17.12 10.12
C GLY A 117 -0.77 17.77 9.79
N GLY A 118 -0.11 17.41 8.69
CA GLY A 118 1.23 17.92 8.35
C GLY A 118 2.32 17.55 9.36
N VAL A 119 2.10 16.49 10.15
CA VAL A 119 2.97 16.09 11.27
C VAL A 119 3.94 14.99 10.86
N TRP A 120 3.46 13.97 10.10
CA TRP A 120 4.30 12.82 9.79
C TRP A 120 3.80 11.98 8.59
N PRO A 121 4.71 11.68 7.63
CA PRO A 121 5.87 12.50 7.26
C PRO A 121 5.45 13.92 6.82
N SER A 122 6.30 14.92 7.07
CA SER A 122 6.09 16.25 6.51
C SER A 122 6.58 16.29 5.06
N THR A 123 5.77 16.81 4.14
CA THR A 123 6.15 17.19 2.78
C THR A 123 6.34 18.70 2.70
N ALA A 124 7.03 19.18 1.66
CA ALA A 124 7.18 20.63 1.45
C ALA A 124 5.83 21.37 1.35
N GLU A 125 4.78 20.68 0.91
CA GLU A 125 3.43 21.24 0.72
C GLU A 125 2.57 21.27 2.00
N ASN A 126 2.90 20.47 3.02
CA ASN A 126 2.10 20.36 4.25
C ASN A 126 2.84 20.80 5.53
N THR A 127 4.14 21.12 5.45
CA THR A 127 4.92 21.51 6.63
C THR A 127 4.33 22.77 7.25
N ASN A 128 3.99 22.73 8.54
CA ASN A 128 3.38 23.83 9.31
C ASN A 128 1.96 24.26 8.89
N ARG A 129 1.21 23.45 8.13
CA ARG A 129 -0.20 23.74 7.84
C ARG A 129 -1.10 23.22 8.96
N PRO A 130 -1.84 24.07 9.68
CA PRO A 130 -2.80 23.57 10.68
C PRO A 130 -3.92 22.78 9.99
N PRO A 131 -4.42 21.71 10.62
CA PRO A 131 -5.53 20.94 10.08
C PRO A 131 -6.77 21.83 9.91
N SER A 132 -7.50 21.64 8.82
CA SER A 132 -8.71 22.41 8.49
C SER A 132 -9.80 21.50 7.93
N PRO A 133 -11.09 21.80 8.15
CA PRO A 133 -12.17 20.99 7.60
C PRO A 133 -12.06 20.76 6.07
N PRO A 134 -11.72 21.76 5.24
CA PRO A 134 -11.56 21.53 3.79
C PRO A 134 -10.44 20.57 3.41
N THR A 135 -9.33 20.52 4.17
CA THR A 135 -8.21 19.63 3.86
C THR A 135 -8.41 18.21 4.38
N CYS A 136 -9.14 18.07 5.49
CA CYS A 136 -9.27 16.82 6.21
C CYS A 136 -10.58 16.08 5.88
N LEU A 137 -11.70 16.79 5.79
CA LEU A 137 -13.04 16.18 5.70
C LEU A 137 -13.63 16.20 4.29
N SER A 138 -13.06 16.97 3.37
CA SER A 138 -13.49 17.00 1.97
C SER A 138 -12.84 15.87 1.16
N GLU A 139 -13.60 15.24 0.28
CA GLU A 139 -13.10 14.29 -0.72
C GLU A 139 -12.10 14.93 -1.70
N TRP A 140 -12.19 16.25 -1.91
CA TRP A 140 -11.28 17.05 -2.75
C TRP A 140 -10.12 17.65 -1.96
N GLY A 141 -10.12 17.48 -0.63
CA GLY A 141 -9.02 17.89 0.24
C GLY A 141 -7.81 16.97 0.08
N LEU A 142 -6.66 17.40 0.60
CA LEU A 142 -5.41 16.62 0.50
C LEU A 142 -5.57 15.19 1.04
N TYR A 143 -6.26 15.03 2.17
CA TYR A 143 -6.55 13.71 2.72
C TYR A 143 -7.43 12.87 1.79
N GLY A 144 -8.53 13.44 1.30
CA GLY A 144 -9.50 12.75 0.45
C GLY A 144 -8.89 12.29 -0.88
N VAL A 145 -8.12 13.18 -1.51
CA VAL A 145 -7.36 12.85 -2.73
C VAL A 145 -6.38 11.72 -2.46
N ALA A 146 -5.54 11.83 -1.41
CA ALA A 146 -4.57 10.80 -1.09
C ALA A 146 -5.21 9.43 -0.78
N MET A 147 -6.33 9.41 -0.06
CA MET A 147 -7.08 8.18 0.21
C MET A 147 -7.60 7.54 -1.07
N LYS A 148 -8.20 8.34 -1.96
CA LYS A 148 -8.67 7.87 -3.26
C LYS A 148 -7.54 7.34 -4.13
N THR A 149 -6.41 8.03 -4.17
CA THR A 149 -5.23 7.59 -4.92
C THR A 149 -4.67 6.28 -4.39
N MET A 150 -4.58 6.09 -3.07
CA MET A 150 -4.16 4.80 -2.49
C MET A 150 -5.17 3.69 -2.75
N ALA A 151 -6.48 3.99 -2.74
CA ALA A 151 -7.53 3.05 -3.08
C ALA A 151 -7.44 2.59 -4.56
N GLU A 152 -7.25 3.52 -5.50
CA GLU A 152 -7.04 3.19 -6.92
C GLU A 152 -5.75 2.38 -7.15
N ALA A 153 -4.66 2.76 -6.47
CA ALA A 153 -3.41 2.01 -6.51
C ALA A 153 -3.56 0.59 -5.95
N HIS A 154 -4.39 0.40 -4.92
CA HIS A 154 -4.73 -0.92 -4.38
C HIS A 154 -5.42 -1.78 -5.44
N GLY A 155 -6.43 -1.23 -6.12
CA GLY A 155 -7.15 -1.92 -7.20
C GLY A 155 -6.21 -2.36 -8.33
N ALA A 156 -5.31 -1.47 -8.78
CA ALA A 156 -4.33 -1.79 -9.81
C ALA A 156 -3.38 -2.93 -9.39
N VAL A 157 -2.91 -2.93 -8.14
CA VAL A 157 -2.07 -4.01 -7.60
C VAL A 157 -2.86 -5.31 -7.45
N TYR A 158 -4.12 -5.24 -7.01
CA TYR A 158 -4.99 -6.40 -6.95
C TYR A 158 -5.14 -7.05 -8.32
N ASP A 159 -5.44 -6.26 -9.36
CA ASP A 159 -5.57 -6.75 -10.73
C ASP A 159 -4.28 -7.38 -11.25
N LYS A 160 -3.12 -6.77 -10.97
CA LYS A 160 -1.81 -7.36 -11.29
C LYS A 160 -1.63 -8.73 -10.63
N ILE A 161 -1.99 -8.88 -9.36
CA ILE A 161 -1.88 -10.17 -8.66
C ILE A 161 -2.80 -11.22 -9.31
N ARG A 162 -4.04 -10.86 -9.64
CA ARG A 162 -4.97 -11.77 -10.34
C ARG A 162 -4.48 -12.16 -11.73
N ALA A 163 -3.89 -11.22 -12.46
CA ALA A 163 -3.26 -11.49 -13.75
C ALA A 163 -2.06 -12.43 -13.60
N THR A 164 -1.22 -12.24 -12.57
CA THR A 164 -0.11 -13.14 -12.27
C THR A 164 -0.60 -14.54 -11.90
N GLU A 165 -1.64 -14.68 -11.08
CA GLU A 165 -2.24 -15.98 -10.77
C GLU A 165 -2.68 -16.72 -12.04
N ALA A 166 -3.43 -16.03 -12.92
CA ALA A 166 -3.89 -16.60 -14.18
C ALA A 166 -2.72 -17.00 -15.10
N LYS A 167 -1.72 -16.12 -15.24
CA LYS A 167 -0.49 -16.39 -16.00
C LYS A 167 0.29 -17.58 -15.44
N CYS A 168 0.30 -17.71 -14.11
CA CYS A 168 1.04 -18.75 -13.40
C CYS A 168 0.26 -20.08 -13.25
N GLY A 169 -0.96 -20.19 -13.81
CA GLY A 169 -1.83 -21.37 -13.67
C GLY A 169 -2.32 -21.62 -12.24
N MET A 170 -2.35 -20.57 -11.40
CA MET A 170 -2.83 -20.65 -10.03
C MET A 170 -4.35 -20.52 -9.98
N ALA A 171 -4.98 -21.05 -8.93
CA ALA A 171 -6.40 -20.80 -8.69
C ALA A 171 -6.63 -19.30 -8.46
N LYS A 172 -7.75 -18.77 -8.97
CA LYS A 172 -8.16 -17.39 -8.67
C LYS A 172 -8.36 -17.25 -7.16
N GLY A 173 -7.68 -16.29 -6.54
CA GLY A 173 -7.73 -16.13 -5.09
C GLY A 173 -6.69 -16.95 -4.32
N ALA A 174 -5.77 -17.64 -5.01
CA ALA A 174 -4.72 -18.44 -4.37
C ALA A 174 -3.84 -17.62 -3.42
N ILE A 175 -3.64 -16.34 -3.72
CA ILE A 175 -3.02 -15.37 -2.82
C ILE A 175 -4.12 -14.42 -2.35
N PRO A 176 -4.53 -14.52 -1.07
CA PRO A 176 -5.34 -13.52 -0.42
C PRO A 176 -4.69 -12.14 -0.50
N VAL A 177 -5.48 -11.16 -0.95
CA VAL A 177 -5.08 -9.75 -1.00
C VAL A 177 -6.05 -8.98 -0.12
N GLY A 178 -5.52 -8.12 0.73
CA GLY A 178 -6.32 -7.30 1.63
C GLY A 178 -5.63 -6.00 2.00
N VAL A 179 -6.20 -5.27 2.93
CA VAL A 179 -5.66 -4.00 3.44
C VAL A 179 -5.72 -4.04 4.97
N ALA A 180 -4.67 -3.58 5.65
CA ALA A 180 -4.68 -3.51 7.10
C ALA A 180 -5.29 -2.19 7.54
N HIS A 181 -6.50 -2.23 8.07
CA HIS A 181 -7.22 -1.06 8.57
C HIS A 181 -7.01 -0.86 10.06
N HIS A 182 -6.63 0.35 10.44
CA HIS A 182 -6.88 0.84 11.79
C HIS A 182 -8.39 1.13 11.90
N VAL A 183 -9.06 0.58 12.91
CA VAL A 183 -10.52 0.70 13.09
C VAL A 183 -10.78 1.28 14.47
N PRO A 184 -10.82 2.62 14.60
CA PRO A 184 -11.16 3.27 15.85
C PRO A 184 -12.65 3.09 16.16
N ILE A 185 -12.98 2.83 17.43
CA ILE A 185 -14.36 2.81 17.91
C ILE A 185 -14.63 4.17 18.56
N TYR A 186 -15.57 4.92 18.01
CA TYR A 186 -15.96 6.23 18.53
C TYR A 186 -17.17 6.11 19.44
N SER A 187 -17.11 6.74 20.61
CA SER A 187 -18.24 6.87 21.53
C SER A 187 -18.60 8.35 21.70
N ALA A 188 -19.89 8.67 21.58
CA ALA A 188 -20.38 10.01 21.85
C ALA A 188 -20.41 10.24 23.37
N TYR A 189 -19.88 11.38 23.83
CA TYR A 189 -19.96 11.75 25.24
C TYR A 189 -21.36 12.21 25.64
N SER A 190 -22.06 12.87 24.71
CA SER A 190 -23.44 13.32 24.84
C SER A 190 -24.21 13.11 23.53
N PHE A 191 -25.54 13.25 23.55
CA PHE A 191 -26.35 13.15 22.34
C PHE A 191 -26.01 14.23 21.29
N LEU A 192 -25.41 15.35 21.71
CA LEU A 192 -24.96 16.43 20.81
C LEU A 192 -23.72 16.02 20.00
N ASP A 193 -22.95 15.06 20.47
CA ASP A 193 -21.73 14.57 19.81
C ASP A 193 -22.02 13.47 18.79
N GLU A 194 -23.26 12.97 18.76
CA GLU A 194 -23.69 11.87 17.89
C GLU A 194 -23.49 12.15 16.38
N PRO A 195 -23.75 13.36 15.86
CA PRO A 195 -23.41 13.70 14.48
C PRO A 195 -21.91 13.62 14.21
N ALA A 196 -21.07 14.13 15.13
CA ALA A 196 -19.62 14.09 14.97
C ALA A 196 -19.07 12.66 15.02
N ARG A 197 -19.60 11.82 15.93
CA ARG A 197 -19.28 10.39 16.01
C ARG A 197 -19.53 9.69 14.67
N LYS A 198 -20.70 9.88 14.07
CA LYS A 198 -21.05 9.27 12.77
C LYS A 198 -20.15 9.74 11.63
N ILE A 199 -19.80 11.02 11.61
CA ILE A 199 -18.87 11.57 10.61
C ILE A 199 -17.49 10.92 10.76
N LEU A 200 -16.98 10.80 11.98
CA LEU A 200 -15.66 10.19 12.25
C LEU A 200 -15.63 8.69 11.91
N GLU A 201 -16.69 7.94 12.23
CA GLU A 201 -16.82 6.55 11.83
C GLU A 201 -16.79 6.40 10.31
N TRP A 202 -17.67 7.12 9.60
CA TRP A 202 -17.69 7.10 8.14
C TRP A 202 -16.32 7.45 7.55
N HIS A 203 -15.68 8.50 8.07
CA HIS A 203 -14.41 9.01 7.56
C HIS A 203 -13.24 8.02 7.70
N THR A 204 -13.26 7.16 8.73
CA THR A 204 -12.18 6.20 9.02
C THR A 204 -12.41 4.82 8.40
N THR A 205 -13.63 4.49 7.95
CA THR A 205 -13.96 3.16 7.40
C THR A 205 -14.30 3.15 5.91
N PHE A 206 -14.68 4.25 5.27
CA PHE A 206 -15.32 4.19 3.94
C PHE A 206 -14.43 3.71 2.77
N TRP A 207 -13.20 4.20 2.67
CA TRP A 207 -12.47 4.23 1.39
C TRP A 207 -11.97 2.91 0.79
N PHE A 208 -11.93 1.82 1.56
CA PHE A 208 -11.49 0.51 1.06
C PHE A 208 -12.54 -0.59 1.27
N HIS A 209 -13.67 -0.27 1.92
CA HIS A 209 -14.74 -1.24 2.12
C HIS A 209 -15.58 -1.45 0.85
N ASP A 210 -15.53 -0.51 -0.10
CA ASP A 210 -16.30 -0.53 -1.35
C ASP A 210 -15.48 -0.98 -2.58
N LEU A 211 -14.23 -1.43 -2.39
CA LEU A 211 -13.34 -1.94 -3.43
C LEU A 211 -13.41 -3.47 -3.60
#